data_AF-A0AAW2WN23-F1
#
_entry.id   AF-A0AAW2WN23-F1
#
_cell.length_a   1.000
_cell.length_b   1.000
_cell.length_c   1.000
_cell.angle_alpha   90.00
_cell.angle_beta   90.00
_cell.angle_gamma   90.00
#
_symmetry.space_group_name_H-M   'P 1'
#
loop_
_entity.id
_entity.type
_entity.pdbx_description
1 polymer ?
#
loop_
_entity_poly.entity_id
_entity_poly.type
_entity_poly.pdbx_seq_one_letter_code
_entity_poly.pdbx_strand_id
1 'polypeptide(L)'
;MKTYFQSQKLWEIVEEGVTLPEDSSTSSSAEKGKLENKKAKDSEALYYIQTAVADHIFPRISVATSAKEAWSILQRGISRQCKGAYH
;
A
#
# COMPACT_ATOMS: atom_id res chain seq x y z
N MET A 1 9.56 -5.40 5.81
CA MET A 1 8.14 -5.01 5.84
C MET A 1 7.17 -6.11 5.38
N LYS A 2 7.47 -6.95 4.38
CA LYS A 2 6.56 -8.05 3.93
C LYS A 2 6.04 -8.95 5.07
N THR A 3 6.92 -9.45 5.94
CA THR A 3 6.55 -10.30 7.08
C THR A 3 5.58 -9.65 8.05
N TYR A 4 5.70 -8.32 8.26
CA TYR A 4 4.79 -7.57 9.12
C TYR A 4 3.38 -7.49 8.52
N PHE A 5 3.27 -7.17 7.23
CA PHE A 5 1.96 -7.15 6.57
C PHE A 5 1.31 -8.54 6.47
N GLN A 6 2.11 -9.61 6.38
CA GLN A 6 1.59 -10.98 6.44
C GLN A 6 1.01 -11.30 7.82
N SER A 7 1.66 -10.90 8.92
CA SER A 7 1.13 -11.11 10.27
C SER A 7 -0.15 -10.32 10.54
N GLN A 8 -0.27 -9.13 9.95
CA GLN A 8 -1.48 -8.29 10.02
C GLN A 8 -2.57 -8.70 9.01
N LYS A 9 -2.35 -9.70 8.15
CA LYS A 9 -3.26 -10.09 7.05
C LYS A 9 -3.60 -8.91 6.12
N LEU A 10 -2.62 -8.03 5.91
CA LEU A 10 -2.69 -6.86 5.03
C LEU A 10 -1.95 -7.08 3.71
N TRP A 11 -1.16 -8.14 3.59
CA TRP A 11 -0.29 -8.37 2.42
C TRP A 11 -1.05 -8.38 1.09
N GLU A 12 -2.23 -9.02 1.03
CA GLU A 12 -3.06 -9.03 -0.18
C GLU A 12 -3.43 -7.61 -0.63
N ILE A 13 -3.72 -6.70 0.31
CA ILE A 13 -4.06 -5.30 -0.01
C ILE A 13 -2.83 -4.55 -0.52
N VAL A 14 -1.67 -4.80 0.06
CA VAL A 14 -0.41 -4.17 -0.35
C VAL A 14 0.03 -4.63 -1.75
N GLU A 15 -0.22 -5.89 -2.09
CA GLU A 15 0.18 -6.50 -3.37
C GLU A 15 -0.83 -6.21 -4.50
N GLU A 16 -2.11 -6.53 -4.26
CA GLU A 16 -3.16 -6.43 -5.27
C GLU A 16 -3.79 -5.03 -5.33
N GLY A 17 -3.84 -4.33 -4.19
CA GLY A 17 -4.54 -3.05 -4.05
C GLY A 17 -6.04 -3.22 -3.83
N VAL A 18 -6.74 -2.11 -3.60
CA VAL A 18 -8.20 -2.09 -3.48
C VAL A 18 -8.82 -1.89 -4.87
N THR A 19 -9.41 -2.94 -5.43
CA THR A 19 -10.22 -2.84 -6.64
C THR A 19 -11.60 -2.27 -6.30
N LEU A 20 -11.93 -1.10 -6.85
CA LEU A 20 -13.30 -0.60 -6.83
C LEU A 20 -14.11 -1.31 -7.92
N PRO A 21 -15.29 -1.87 -7.63
CA PRO A 21 -16.20 -2.32 -8.67
C PRO A 21 -16.69 -1.10 -9.46
N GLU A 22 -16.58 -1.17 -10.79
CA GLU A 22 -16.94 -0.10 -11.73
C GLU A 22 -18.46 0.25 -11.64
N ASP A 23 -19.28 -0.71 -11.25
CA ASP A 23 -20.73 -0.57 -11.06
C ASP A 23 -21.11 -0.46 -9.58
N SER A 24 -20.96 0.75 -9.03
CA SER A 24 -21.39 1.07 -7.65
C SER A 24 -22.92 1.13 -7.45
N SER A 25 -23.70 1.08 -8.53
CA SER A 25 -25.15 1.29 -8.54
C SER A 25 -25.98 0.05 -8.17
N THR A 26 -25.41 -1.16 -8.28
CA THR A 26 -26.12 -2.45 -8.07
C THR A 26 -25.44 -3.37 -7.04
N SER A 27 -24.47 -2.86 -6.26
CA SER A 27 -23.82 -3.65 -5.22
C SER A 27 -24.70 -3.83 -3.98
N SER A 28 -24.85 -5.09 -3.55
CA SER A 28 -25.49 -5.48 -2.29
C SER A 28 -24.85 -4.80 -1.08
N SER A 29 -25.62 -4.59 0.00
CA SER A 29 -25.13 -4.03 1.27
C SER A 29 -23.88 -4.76 1.80
N ALA A 30 -23.82 -6.09 1.61
CA ALA A 30 -22.66 -6.91 2.00
C ALA A 30 -21.39 -6.57 1.21
N GLU A 31 -21.49 -6.28 -0.09
CA GLU A 31 -20.35 -5.90 -0.93
C GLU A 31 -19.84 -4.50 -0.58
N LYS A 32 -20.73 -3.58 -0.22
CA LYS A 32 -20.35 -2.25 0.28
C LYS A 32 -19.56 -2.34 1.58
N GLY A 33 -20.02 -3.13 2.55
CA GLY A 33 -19.30 -3.33 3.82
C GLY A 33 -17.93 -3.98 3.62
N LYS A 34 -17.82 -4.92 2.67
CA LYS A 34 -16.54 -5.55 2.33
C LYS A 34 -15.57 -4.58 1.67
N LEU A 35 -16.06 -3.68 0.81
CA LEU A 35 -15.24 -2.64 0.18
C LEU A 35 -14.75 -1.61 1.20
N GLU A 36 -15.60 -1.19 2.12
CA GLU A 36 -15.23 -0.26 3.20
C GLU A 36 -14.14 -0.84 4.10
N ASN A 37 -14.27 -2.11 4.48
CA ASN A 37 -13.24 -2.83 5.23
C ASN A 37 -11.90 -2.92 4.46
N LYS A 38 -11.94 -3.14 3.14
CA LYS A 38 -10.72 -3.12 2.30
C LYS A 38 -10.07 -1.73 2.27
N LYS A 39 -10.86 -0.66 2.15
CA LYS A 39 -10.34 0.72 2.19
C LYS A 39 -9.71 1.07 3.54
N ALA A 40 -10.32 0.63 4.64
CA ALA A 40 -9.77 0.81 5.98
C ALA A 40 -8.40 0.10 6.11
N LYS A 41 -8.31 -1.15 5.65
CA LYS A 41 -7.05 -1.93 5.63
C LYS A 41 -5.98 -1.33 4.72
N ASP A 42 -6.36 -0.76 3.59
CA ASP A 42 -5.42 -0.06 2.70
C ASP A 42 -4.85 1.19 3.36
N SER A 43 -5.71 1.96 4.04
CA SER A 43 -5.28 3.13 4.81
C SER A 43 -4.33 2.74 5.96
N GLU A 44 -4.64 1.66 6.66
CA GLU A 44 -3.79 1.12 7.73
C GLU A 44 -2.42 0.67 7.19
N ALA A 45 -2.41 -0.08 6.09
CA ALA A 45 -1.18 -0.52 5.46
C ALA A 45 -0.34 0.66 4.94
N LEU A 46 -0.99 1.68 4.34
CA LEU A 46 -0.33 2.90 3.89
C LEU A 46 0.35 3.63 5.05
N TYR A 47 -0.35 3.79 6.17
CA TYR A 47 0.20 4.41 7.38
C TYR A 47 1.44 3.67 7.89
N TYR A 48 1.42 2.34 7.93
CA TYR A 48 2.60 1.55 8.33
C TYR A 48 3.77 1.73 7.36
N ILE A 49 3.54 1.79 6.04
CA ILE A 49 4.62 2.05 5.08
C ILE A 49 5.21 3.45 5.30
N GLN A 50 4.37 4.46 5.49
CA GLN A 50 4.79 5.84 5.70
C GLN A 50 5.57 6.03 7.01
N THR A 51 5.19 5.34 8.08
CA THR A 51 5.87 5.43 9.38
C THR A 51 7.13 4.57 9.47
N ALA A 52 7.23 3.51 8.67
CA ALA A 52 8.40 2.61 8.67
C ALA A 52 9.54 3.05 7.75
N VAL A 53 9.37 4.13 6.97
CA VAL A 53 10.41 4.63 6.06
C VAL A 53 11.25 5.72 6.72
N ALA A 54 12.52 5.79 6.33
CA ALA A 54 13.41 6.85 6.77
C ALA A 54 13.00 8.22 6.20
N ASP A 55 13.29 9.31 6.92
CA ASP A 55 12.90 10.68 6.58
C ASP A 55 13.30 11.11 5.17
N HIS A 56 14.44 10.64 4.67
CA HIS A 56 14.91 10.97 3.31
C HIS A 56 14.10 10.28 2.19
N ILE A 57 13.34 9.23 2.51
CA ILE A 57 12.43 8.51 1.59
C ILE A 57 10.99 9.00 1.76
N PHE A 58 10.63 9.48 2.96
CA PHE A 58 9.28 9.88 3.32
C PHE A 58 8.61 10.83 2.31
N PRO A 59 9.22 11.93 1.82
CA PRO A 59 8.58 12.84 0.86
C PRO A 59 8.15 12.16 -0.45
N ARG A 60 8.83 11.07 -0.83
CA ARG A 60 8.47 10.31 -2.04
C ARG A 60 7.30 9.37 -1.81
N ILE A 61 7.10 8.92 -0.57
CA ILE A 61 6.04 7.97 -0.20
C ILE A 61 4.80 8.72 0.32
N SER A 62 4.95 9.93 0.87
CA SER A 62 3.84 10.74 1.38
C SER A 62 2.82 11.14 0.31
N VAL A 63 3.23 11.14 -0.97
CA VAL A 63 2.32 11.40 -2.10
C VAL A 63 1.50 10.18 -2.52
N ALA A 64 1.81 9.00 -1.98
CA ALA A 64 1.06 7.79 -2.31
C ALA A 64 -0.33 7.83 -1.68
N THR A 65 -1.32 7.44 -2.48
CA THR A 65 -2.74 7.44 -2.10
C THR A 65 -3.25 6.06 -1.67
N SER A 66 -2.45 5.02 -1.88
CA SER A 66 -2.76 3.63 -1.50
C SER A 66 -1.51 2.89 -1.03
N ALA A 67 -1.70 1.81 -0.27
CA ALA A 67 -0.59 0.99 0.21
C ALA A 67 0.20 0.36 -0.95
N LYS A 68 -0.49 -0.03 -2.03
CA LYS A 68 0.13 -0.57 -3.25
C LYS A 68 1.05 0.45 -3.93
N GLU A 69 0.61 1.69 -4.04
CA GLU A 69 1.40 2.76 -4.63
C GLU A 69 2.64 3.05 -3.78
N ALA A 70 2.47 3.19 -2.46
CA ALA A 70 3.55 3.39 -1.51
C ALA A 70 4.58 2.24 -1.57
N TRP A 71 4.12 0.99 -1.62
CA TRP A 71 4.97 -0.19 -1.75
C TRP A 71 5.75 -0.20 -3.07
N SER A 72 5.10 0.16 -4.18
CA SER A 72 5.73 0.27 -5.50
C SER A 72 6.80 1.38 -5.54
N ILE A 73 6.59 2.50 -4.85
CA ILE A 73 7.59 3.56 -4.70
C ILE A 73 8.78 3.07 -3.87
N LEU A 74 8.52 2.38 -2.75
CA LEU A 74 9.54 1.81 -1.88
C LEU A 74 10.45 0.84 -2.62
N GLN A 75 9.87 -0.12 -3.37
CA GLN A 75 10.62 -1.09 -4.16
C GLN A 75 11.50 -0.39 -5.21
N ARG A 76 10.95 0.59 -5.94
CA ARG A 76 11.71 1.36 -6.96
C ARG A 76 12.83 2.19 -6.34
N GLY A 77 12.61 2.76 -5.15
CA GLY A 77 13.61 3.55 -4.43
C GLY A 77 14.83 2.71 -4.03
N ILE A 78 14.58 1.52 -3.47
CA ILE A 78 15.64 0.58 -3.06
C ILE A 78 16.45 0.10 -4.28
N SER A 79 15.78 -0.28 -5.37
CA SER A 79 16.48 -0.74 -6.59
C SER A 79 17.37 0.33 -7.24
N ARG A 80 17.08 1.63 -7.03
CA ARG A 80 17.93 2.73 -7.54
C ARG A 80 19.11 3.01 -6.63
N GLN A 81 18.96 2.90 -5.31
CA GLN A 81 20.05 3.16 -4.35
C GLN A 81 21.15 2.09 -4.42
N CYS A 82 20.81 0.82 -4.68
CA CYS A 82 21.81 -0.25 -4.84
C CYS A 82 22.65 -0.14 -6.13
N LYS A 83 22.22 0.62 -7.13
CA LYS A 83 22.96 0.77 -8.41
C LYS A 83 24.04 1.85 -8.40
N GLY A 84 24.07 2.71 -7.37
CA GLY A 84 25.03 3.82 -7.25
C GLY A 84 26.28 3.51 -6.41
N ALA A 85 26.41 2.30 -5.86
CA ALA A 85 27.51 1.93 -4.95
C ALA A 85 28.63 1.10 -5.61
N TYR A 86 28.59 0.93 -6.94
CA TYR A 86 29.61 0.23 -7.72
C TYR A 86 30.16 1.15 -8.81
N HIS A 87 30.74 2.29 -8.43
CA HIS A 87 31.59 3.08 -9.30
C HIS A 87 32.64 3.82 -8.49
#